data_AF-A0AA39HKR1-F1
#
_entry.id   AF-A0AA39HKR1-F1
#
_cell.length_a   1.000
_cell.length_b   1.000
_cell.length_c   1.000
_cell.angle_alpha   90.00
_cell.angle_beta   90.00
_cell.angle_gamma   90.00
#
_symmetry.space_group_name_H-M   'P 1'
#
loop_
_entity.id
_entity.type
_entity.pdbx_description
1 polymer ?
#
loop_
_entity_poly.entity_id
_entity_poly.type
_entity_poly.pdbx_seq_one_letter_code
_entity_poly.pdbx_strand_id
1 'polypeptide(L)'
;MPNMRVLLSAALLIIFFSFAAANVDLCQTCQDLVKEAENAMDYSDTWLKEHIDDICGKLEVIGAKDYCLRTLKKLIEKLDELIKNKCDPKKACEQINLCS
;
A
#
# COMPACT_ATOMS: atom_id res chain seq x y z
N MET A 1 -20.08 -14.87 39.83
CA MET A 1 -20.64 -14.92 38.47
C MET A 1 -20.49 -13.53 37.87
N PRO A 2 -19.70 -13.34 36.79
CA PRO A 2 -19.49 -12.00 36.23
C PRO A 2 -20.81 -11.47 35.63
N ASN A 3 -21.12 -10.21 35.93
CA ASN A 3 -22.37 -9.57 35.50
C ASN A 3 -22.35 -9.27 34.00
N MET A 4 -23.49 -9.41 33.31
CA MET A 4 -23.68 -9.16 31.87
C MET A 4 -23.10 -7.82 31.38
N ARG A 5 -23.16 -6.78 32.24
CA ARG A 5 -22.57 -5.45 31.97
C ARG A 5 -21.04 -5.47 31.88
N VAL A 6 -20.36 -6.30 32.69
CA VAL A 6 -18.90 -6.42 32.70
C VAL A 6 -18.41 -7.14 31.43
N LEU A 7 -19.18 -8.12 30.94
CA LEU A 7 -18.92 -8.80 29.66
C LEU A 7 -19.07 -7.85 28.47
N LEU A 8 -20.11 -7.01 28.46
CA LEU A 8 -20.31 -5.97 27.43
C LEU A 8 -19.20 -4.92 27.42
N SER A 9 -18.77 -4.44 28.59
CA SER A 9 -17.67 -3.47 28.71
C SER A 9 -16.33 -4.06 28.28
N ALA A 10 -16.06 -5.32 28.61
CA ALA A 10 -14.84 -6.01 28.19
C ALA A 10 -14.81 -6.28 26.68
N ALA A 11 -15.95 -6.66 26.08
CA ALA A 11 -16.06 -6.86 24.64
C ALA A 11 -15.78 -5.57 23.84
N LEU A 12 -16.27 -4.42 24.31
CA LEU A 12 -16.00 -3.13 23.68
C LEU A 12 -14.51 -2.76 23.73
N LEU A 13 -13.83 -3.00 24.86
CA LEU A 13 -12.38 -2.75 24.98
C LEU A 13 -11.54 -3.66 24.08
N ILE A 14 -11.95 -4.93 23.89
CA ILE A 14 -11.27 -5.90 23.00
C ILE A 14 -11.43 -5.49 21.53
N ILE A 15 -12.59 -4.95 21.15
CA ILE A 15 -12.84 -4.42 19.80
C ILE A 15 -11.97 -3.19 19.52
N PHE A 16 -11.75 -2.32 20.52
CA PHE A 16 -10.85 -1.17 20.41
C PHE A 16 -9.36 -1.55 20.37
N PHE A 17 -8.95 -2.62 21.08
CA PHE A 17 -7.54 -3.04 21.15
C PHE A 17 -7.01 -3.73 19.87
N SER A 18 -7.90 -4.19 19.00
CA SER A 18 -7.52 -4.96 17.80
C SER A 18 -7.12 -4.09 16.60
N PHE A 19 -7.32 -2.77 16.68
CA PHE A 19 -6.82 -1.81 15.69
C PHE A 19 -5.34 -1.45 15.97
N ALA A 20 -4.47 -2.45 16.04
CA ALA A 20 -3.05 -2.22 15.87
C ALA A 20 -2.83 -1.82 14.41
N ALA A 21 -2.85 -0.51 14.14
CA ALA A 21 -2.57 0.05 12.84
C ALA A 21 -1.23 -0.51 12.36
N ALA A 22 -1.27 -1.35 11.32
CA ALA A 22 -0.06 -1.73 10.61
C ALA A 22 0.56 -0.43 10.07
N ASN A 23 1.70 -0.03 10.63
CA ASN A 23 2.46 1.11 10.13
C ASN A 23 3.06 0.69 8.78
N VAL A 24 2.31 0.86 7.69
CA VAL A 24 2.81 0.64 6.34
C VAL A 24 3.74 1.78 6.00
N ASP A 25 5.03 1.48 5.90
CA ASP A 25 6.02 2.41 5.37
C ASP A 25 5.85 2.50 3.85
N LEU A 26 5.14 3.54 3.40
CA LEU A 26 4.87 3.80 1.98
C LEU A 26 6.14 4.13 1.20
N CYS A 27 7.14 4.73 1.85
CA CYS A 27 8.41 5.05 1.20
C CYS A 27 9.19 3.78 0.91
N GLN A 28 9.34 2.90 1.90
CA GLN A 28 10.01 1.61 1.74
C GLN A 28 9.26 0.74 0.72
N THR A 29 7.93 0.66 0.81
CA THR A 29 7.10 -0.10 -0.13
C THR A 29 7.29 0.38 -1.58
N CYS A 30 7.35 1.70 -1.79
CA CYS A 30 7.61 2.27 -3.10
C CYS A 30 9.00 1.88 -3.61
N GLN A 31 10.05 2.02 -2.79
CA GLN A 31 11.41 1.71 -3.21
C GLN A 31 11.58 0.24 -3.56
N ASP A 32 10.94 -0.65 -2.81
CA ASP A 32 10.98 -2.08 -3.09
C ASP A 32 10.25 -2.41 -4.38
N LEU A 33 9.09 -1.79 -4.64
CA LEU A 33 8.36 -1.93 -5.90
C LEU A 33 9.21 -1.45 -7.11
N VAL A 34 9.93 -0.33 -6.97
CA VAL A 34 10.83 0.16 -8.04
C VAL A 34 11.97 -0.83 -8.29
N LYS A 35 12.61 -1.34 -7.24
CA LYS A 35 13.69 -2.32 -7.38
C LYS A 35 13.18 -3.63 -8.01
N GLU A 36 11.99 -4.08 -7.61
CA GLU A 36 11.38 -5.28 -8.17
C GLU A 36 11.09 -5.09 -9.66
N ALA A 37 10.52 -3.94 -10.04
CA ALA A 37 10.30 -3.55 -11.43
C ALA A 37 11.60 -3.50 -12.25
N GLU A 38 12.68 -2.96 -11.69
CA GLU A 38 13.98 -2.88 -12.37
C GLU A 38 14.64 -4.25 -12.59
N ASN A 39 14.35 -5.22 -11.71
CA ASN A 39 14.86 -6.58 -11.76
C ASN A 39 13.92 -7.56 -12.48
N ALA A 40 12.70 -7.15 -12.80
CA ALA A 40 11.73 -7.97 -13.53
C ALA A 40 12.25 -8.25 -14.95
N MET A 41 12.42 -9.53 -15.28
CA MET A 41 12.85 -9.97 -16.62
C MET A 41 11.79 -9.65 -17.69
N ASP A 42 10.54 -9.53 -17.27
CA ASP A 42 9.34 -9.35 -18.06
C ASP A 42 8.62 -8.03 -17.75
N TYR A 43 9.37 -7.01 -17.32
CA TYR A 43 8.79 -5.68 -17.09
C TYR A 43 8.02 -5.20 -18.33
N SER A 44 6.77 -4.80 -18.12
CA SER A 44 5.83 -4.39 -19.16
C SER A 44 5.01 -3.18 -18.71
N ASP A 45 4.30 -2.55 -19.64
CA ASP A 45 3.41 -1.42 -19.35
C ASP A 45 2.21 -1.80 -18.44
N THR A 46 1.99 -3.09 -18.19
CA THR A 46 0.96 -3.59 -17.26
C THR A 46 1.51 -4.05 -15.92
N TRP A 47 2.83 -4.29 -15.82
CA TRP A 47 3.47 -4.87 -14.63
C TRP A 47 3.12 -4.10 -13.35
N LEU A 48 3.24 -2.76 -13.38
CA LEU A 48 2.89 -1.91 -12.23
C LEU A 48 1.41 -1.93 -11.88
N LYS A 49 0.53 -2.03 -12.89
CA LYS A 49 -0.92 -2.07 -12.67
C LYS A 49 -1.31 -3.35 -11.95
N GLU A 50 -0.75 -4.48 -12.36
CA GLU A 50 -0.99 -5.79 -11.74
C GLU A 50 -0.52 -5.81 -10.28
N HIS A 51 0.69 -5.31 -10.00
CA HIS A 51 1.22 -5.26 -8.64
C HIS A 51 0.45 -4.30 -7.73
N ILE A 52 -0.10 -3.22 -8.27
CA ILE A 52 -0.92 -2.29 -7.49
C ILE A 52 -2.33 -2.81 -7.24
N ASP A 53 -2.91 -3.55 -8.18
CA ASP A 53 -4.14 -4.27 -7.94
C ASP A 53 -3.99 -5.25 -6.76
N ASP A 54 -2.85 -5.92 -6.64
CA ASP A 54 -2.54 -6.79 -5.50
C ASP A 54 -2.37 -6.00 -4.19
N ILE A 55 -1.64 -4.88 -4.21
CA ILE A 55 -1.48 -4.00 -3.04
C ILE A 55 -2.84 -3.47 -2.58
N CYS A 56 -3.65 -2.94 -3.49
CA CYS A 56 -4.97 -2.40 -3.18
C CYS A 56 -5.99 -3.50 -2.84
N GLY A 57 -5.83 -4.71 -3.38
CA GLY A 57 -6.67 -5.88 -3.05
C GLY A 57 -6.63 -6.23 -1.57
N LYS A 58 -5.50 -5.98 -0.89
CA LYS A 58 -5.39 -6.13 0.57
C LYS A 58 -6.34 -5.22 1.36
N LEU A 59 -6.81 -4.12 0.75
CA LEU A 59 -7.72 -3.16 1.36
C LEU A 59 -9.20 -3.42 1.01
N GLU A 60 -9.49 -4.48 0.26
CA GLU A 60 -10.85 -4.86 -0.12
C GLU A 60 -11.71 -5.18 1.11
N VAL A 61 -11.12 -5.80 2.13
CA VAL A 61 -11.79 -6.17 3.39
C VAL A 61 -12.36 -4.98 4.17
N ILE A 62 -11.82 -3.77 3.96
CA ILE A 62 -12.30 -2.52 4.56
C ILE A 62 -13.03 -1.62 3.55
N GLY A 63 -13.32 -2.12 2.34
CA GLY A 63 -14.00 -1.36 1.29
C GLY A 63 -13.19 -0.20 0.71
N ALA A 64 -11.86 -0.17 0.90
CA ALA A 64 -11.01 0.94 0.48
C ALA A 64 -10.22 0.69 -0.83
N LYS A 65 -10.41 -0.49 -1.45
CA LYS A 65 -9.74 -0.88 -2.71
C LYS A 65 -9.89 0.19 -3.81
N ASP A 66 -11.11 0.61 -4.10
CA ASP A 66 -11.41 1.60 -5.13
C ASP A 66 -10.73 2.96 -4.88
N TYR A 67 -10.67 3.37 -3.61
CA TYR A 67 -10.00 4.60 -3.23
C TYR A 67 -8.48 4.48 -3.42
N CYS A 68 -7.90 3.33 -3.05
CA CYS A 68 -6.50 3.00 -3.29
C CYS A 68 -6.16 3.03 -4.79
N LEU A 69 -6.93 2.33 -5.62
CA LEU A 69 -6.71 2.27 -7.08
C LEU A 69 -6.77 3.66 -7.73
N ARG A 70 -7.77 4.47 -7.38
CA ARG A 70 -7.88 5.85 -7.91
C ARG A 70 -6.72 6.74 -7.49
N THR A 71 -6.24 6.57 -6.26
CA THR A 71 -5.12 7.36 -5.72
C THR A 71 -3.82 6.97 -6.42
N LEU A 72 -3.57 5.67 -6.58
CA LEU A 72 -2.33 5.16 -7.14
C LEU A 72 -2.29 5.29 -8.67
N LYS A 73 -3.42 5.27 -9.39
CA LYS A 73 -3.43 5.33 -10.87
C LYS A 73 -2.60 6.48 -11.45
N LYS A 74 -2.71 7.69 -10.88
CA LYS A 74 -1.93 8.86 -11.32
C LYS A 74 -0.45 8.77 -10.97
N LEU A 75 -0.13 8.07 -9.88
CA LEU A 75 1.24 7.86 -9.43
C LEU A 75 1.95 6.82 -10.31
N ILE A 76 1.21 5.80 -10.78
CA ILE A 76 1.73 4.74 -11.65
C ILE A 76 2.31 5.28 -12.95
N GLU A 77 1.57 6.15 -13.64
CA GLU A 77 2.01 6.66 -14.95
C GLU A 77 3.35 7.38 -14.84
N LYS A 78 3.53 8.17 -13.76
CA LYS A 78 4.80 8.85 -13.49
C LYS A 78 5.88 7.88 -13.00
N LEU A 79 5.53 6.91 -12.16
CA LEU A 79 6.49 5.93 -11.63
C LEU A 79 7.02 5.02 -12.74
N ASP A 80 6.16 4.62 -13.69
CA ASP A 80 6.52 3.85 -14.88
C ASP A 80 7.56 4.59 -15.73
N GLU A 81 7.34 5.87 -15.98
CA GLU A 81 8.31 6.72 -16.69
C GLU A 81 9.66 6.77 -15.95
N LEU A 82 9.63 6.91 -14.63
CA LEU A 82 10.85 6.97 -13.79
C LEU A 82 11.62 5.64 -13.81
N ILE A 83 10.92 4.51 -13.73
CA ILE A 83 11.50 3.16 -13.82
C ILE A 83 12.13 2.93 -15.20
N LYS A 84 11.42 3.27 -16.28
CA LYS A 84 11.93 3.15 -17.67
C LYS A 84 13.19 3.98 -17.89
N ASN A 85 13.28 5.14 -17.23
CA ASN A 85 14.45 6.01 -17.24
C ASN A 85 15.56 5.59 -16.25
N LYS A 86 15.43 4.44 -15.57
CA LYS A 86 16.40 3.94 -14.58
C LYS A 86 16.71 4.97 -13.49
N CYS A 87 15.67 5.70 -13.07
CA CYS A 87 15.78 6.62 -11.96
C CYS A 87 16.05 5.83 -10.66
N ASP A 88 16.98 6.33 -9.84
CA ASP A 88 17.26 5.74 -8.54
C ASP A 88 15.95 5.54 -7.72
N PRO A 89 15.76 4.37 -7.07
CA PRO A 89 14.51 4.06 -6.35
C PRO A 89 14.09 5.11 -5.33
N LYS A 90 15.03 5.68 -4.56
CA LYS A 90 14.71 6.72 -3.58
C LYS A 90 14.21 7.98 -4.28
N LYS A 91 14.93 8.43 -5.31
CA LYS A 91 14.54 9.61 -6.11
C LYS A 91 13.21 9.42 -6.84
N ALA A 92 12.98 8.24 -7.41
CA ALA A 92 11.71 7.93 -8.08
C ALA A 92 10.53 8.07 -7.11
N CYS A 93 10.68 7.55 -5.90
CA CYS A 93 9.65 7.62 -4.85
C CYS A 93 9.48 9.02 -4.24
N GLU A 94 10.55 9.83 -4.17
CA GLU A 94 10.46 11.26 -3.83
C GLU A 94 9.65 12.03 -4.88
N GLN A 95 9.85 11.73 -6.17
CA GLN A 95 9.15 12.44 -7.26
C GLN A 95 7.64 12.19 -7.30
N ILE A 96 7.17 11.09 -6.71
CA ILE A 96 5.74 10.78 -6.56
C ILE A 96 5.22 11.05 -5.14
N ASN A 97 6.02 11.73 -4.30
CA ASN A 97 5.70 12.11 -2.91
C ASN A 97 5.38 10.93 -1.97
N LEU A 98 5.97 9.75 -2.23
CA LEU A 98 5.91 8.62 -1.30
C LEU A 98 7.12 8.58 -0.36
N CYS A 99 8.19 9.30 -0.69
CA CYS A 99 9.36 9.55 0.17
C CYS A 99 9.59 11.06 0.34
N SER A 100 10.36 11.43 1.37
CA SER A 100 10.85 12.79 1.62
C SER A 100 12.37 12.83 1.76
#